data_AF-A0A3N9NB51-F1
#
_entry.id   AF-A0A3N9NB51-F1
#
_cell.length_a   1.000
_cell.length_b   1.000
_cell.length_c   1.000
_cell.angle_alpha   90.00
_cell.angle_beta   90.00
_cell.angle_gamma   90.00
#
_symmetry.space_group_name_H-M   'P 1'
#
loop_
_entity.id
_entity.type
_entity.pdbx_description
1 polymer ?
#
loop_
_entity_poly.entity_id
_entity_poly.type
_entity_poly.pdbx_seq_one_letter_code
_entity_poly.pdbx_strand_id
1 'polypeptide(L)'
;MSKLFSHRLRRGDIVTVLPFKEILKTLDQHGQLDNMPFMPEMQRFCGSTFQVARRANYVCVDGDGMRGLEHTVFLENMYCDGSAHDGCQKSCTIFWKEAWLKSSNSTSAPNKKEMMSGSQKLKTRNEQSNRYICQSTRLAASSCLLTPLLKAKFLLKEFFSGNQRIDKFIINFCYFLHYKLSKKSTNSVCRIVRGHAESAPRVSLNLHSSDLVEVKSLEDITDTVDTDGKNHGLVFTSEMHHFCGQRYKVLGRLDKMVSEKSGKMVTLKDTVLLENVHCYGNCKFGCARRLFHYWREIWLKKI
;
A
#
# COMPACT_ATOMS: atom_id res chain seq x y z
N MET A 1 35.56 1.31 1.05
CA MET A 1 34.87 0.14 1.61
C MET A 1 34.38 0.44 3.03
N SER A 2 33.35 1.26 3.15
CA SER A 2 32.76 1.65 4.43
C SER A 2 31.74 0.60 4.88
N LYS A 3 31.95 0.08 6.10
CA LYS A 3 31.19 -1.00 6.77
C LYS A 3 29.67 -0.92 6.53
N LEU A 4 29.18 -1.77 5.63
CA LEU A 4 27.78 -2.21 5.53
C LEU A 4 27.46 -3.02 6.79
N PHE A 5 27.08 -2.36 7.87
CA PHE A 5 26.44 -3.02 9.00
C PHE A 5 25.06 -3.52 8.55
N SER A 6 25.04 -4.74 7.99
CA SER A 6 23.87 -5.41 7.43
C SER A 6 22.95 -6.01 8.50
N HIS A 7 22.56 -5.23 9.51
CA HIS A 7 21.31 -5.58 10.20
C HIS A 7 20.17 -5.24 9.25
N ARG A 8 19.77 -6.22 8.45
CA ARG A 8 18.56 -6.15 7.63
C ARG A 8 17.39 -5.88 8.55
N LEU A 9 16.77 -4.70 8.42
CA LEU A 9 15.63 -4.30 9.24
C LEU A 9 14.51 -5.34 9.20
N ARG A 10 13.93 -5.61 10.37
CA ARG A 10 12.85 -6.58 10.61
C ARG A 10 11.68 -5.89 11.28
N ARG A 11 10.53 -6.57 11.27
CA ARG A 11 9.36 -6.13 12.02
C ARG A 11 9.74 -5.94 13.49
N GLY A 12 9.33 -4.80 14.04
CA GLY A 12 9.55 -4.46 15.44
C GLY A 12 10.77 -3.56 15.69
N ASP A 13 11.71 -3.50 14.74
CA ASP A 13 12.90 -2.63 14.88
C ASP A 13 12.49 -1.16 14.97
N ILE A 14 13.20 -0.41 15.81
CA ILE A 14 13.01 1.04 15.95
C ILE A 14 14.03 1.76 15.09
N VAL A 15 13.54 2.64 14.22
CA VAL A 15 14.35 3.33 13.22
C VAL A 15 14.03 4.81 13.20
N THR A 16 15.05 5.62 12.94
CA THR A 16 14.92 7.06 12.73
C THR A 16 15.10 7.37 11.26
N VAL A 17 14.20 8.17 10.69
CA VAL A 17 14.34 8.67 9.32
C VAL A 17 15.53 9.64 9.28
N LEU A 18 16.44 9.44 8.32
CA LEU A 18 17.61 10.30 8.17
C LEU A 18 17.21 11.78 7.90
N PRO A 19 18.08 12.74 8.25
CA PRO A 19 17.90 14.12 7.82
C PRO A 19 17.80 14.20 6.30
N PHE A 20 17.00 15.15 5.81
CA PHE A 20 16.74 15.32 4.38
C PHE A 20 18.04 15.49 3.57
N LYS A 21 18.99 16.29 4.07
CA LYS A 21 20.31 16.47 3.45
C LYS A 21 21.09 15.16 3.26
N GLU A 22 20.95 14.20 4.16
CA GLU A 22 21.60 12.89 4.04
C GLU A 22 20.86 12.00 3.05
N ILE A 23 19.52 12.03 3.06
CA ILE A 23 18.70 11.33 2.08
C ILE A 23 19.02 11.81 0.67
N LEU A 24 19.15 13.12 0.46
CA LEU A 24 19.51 13.70 -0.85
C LEU A 24 20.80 13.11 -1.44
N LYS A 25 21.78 12.75 -0.60
CA LYS A 25 23.03 12.12 -1.06
C LYS A 25 22.81 10.71 -1.64
N THR A 26 21.68 10.08 -1.32
CA THR A 26 21.31 8.74 -1.83
C THR A 26 20.50 8.81 -3.12
N LEU A 27 20.00 9.98 -3.50
CA LEU A 27 19.10 10.13 -4.63
C LEU A 27 19.86 10.47 -5.91
N ASP A 28 19.36 9.96 -7.03
CA ASP A 28 19.80 10.36 -8.36
C ASP A 28 19.30 11.77 -8.75
N GLN A 29 19.66 12.20 -9.96
CA GLN A 29 19.20 13.48 -10.55
C GLN A 29 17.67 13.60 -10.69
N HIS A 30 16.94 12.50 -10.57
CA HIS A 30 15.48 12.45 -10.61
C HIS A 30 14.84 12.39 -9.22
N GLY A 31 15.64 12.45 -8.14
CA GLY A 31 15.16 12.35 -6.76
C GLY A 31 14.78 10.91 -6.36
N GLN A 32 15.39 9.91 -6.99
CA GLN A 32 15.05 8.50 -6.81
C GLN A 32 16.24 7.68 -6.30
N LEU A 33 15.96 6.63 -5.53
CA LEU A 33 16.90 5.56 -5.20
C LEU A 33 16.33 4.23 -5.70
N ASP A 34 17.04 3.53 -6.57
CA ASP A 34 16.57 2.34 -7.29
C ASP A 34 15.19 2.55 -7.94
N ASN A 35 15.02 3.65 -8.66
CA ASN A 35 13.75 4.11 -9.26
C ASN A 35 12.63 4.50 -8.27
N MET A 36 12.83 4.33 -6.95
CA MET A 36 11.85 4.70 -5.93
C MET A 36 12.02 6.19 -5.58
N PRO A 37 11.02 7.05 -5.83
CA PRO A 37 11.14 8.46 -5.50
C PRO A 37 11.07 8.69 -3.99
N PHE A 38 11.91 9.59 -3.50
CA PHE A 38 11.65 10.27 -2.23
C PHE A 38 10.70 11.44 -2.52
N MET A 39 9.48 11.39 -1.96
CA MET A 39 8.43 12.37 -2.27
C MET A 39 8.48 13.55 -1.30
N PRO A 40 8.07 14.78 -1.69
CA PRO A 40 8.01 15.92 -0.77
C PRO A 40 7.23 15.64 0.52
N GLU A 41 6.13 14.89 0.44
CA GLU A 41 5.31 14.48 1.59
C GLU A 41 6.10 13.71 2.66
N MET A 42 7.22 13.10 2.28
CA MET A 42 8.07 12.31 3.19
C MET A 42 8.98 13.19 4.06
N GLN A 43 9.26 14.43 3.65
CA GLN A 43 10.21 15.31 4.35
C GLN A 43 9.80 15.62 5.79
N ARG A 44 8.49 15.71 6.07
CA ARG A 44 7.96 15.98 7.41
C ARG A 44 8.33 14.92 8.45
N PHE A 45 8.73 13.73 8.00
CA PHE A 45 9.11 12.62 8.86
C PHE A 45 10.62 12.55 9.12
N CYS A 46 11.45 13.34 8.42
CA CYS A 46 12.89 13.39 8.64
C CYS A 46 13.20 13.70 10.11
N GLY A 47 14.09 12.90 10.70
CA GLY A 47 14.45 13.01 12.11
C GLY A 47 13.52 12.31 13.11
N SER A 48 12.35 11.88 12.67
CA SER A 48 11.38 11.21 13.54
C SER A 48 11.67 9.70 13.62
N THR A 49 11.33 9.12 14.77
CA THR A 49 11.54 7.71 15.07
C THR A 49 10.23 6.94 14.95
N PHE A 50 10.28 5.78 14.31
CA PHE A 50 9.14 4.91 14.07
C PHE A 50 9.53 3.45 14.28
N GLN A 51 8.52 2.61 14.48
CA GLN A 51 8.67 1.16 14.46
C GLN A 51 8.48 0.63 13.04
N VAL A 52 9.32 -0.33 12.65
CA VAL A 52 9.15 -1.08 11.41
C VAL A 52 7.95 -2.00 11.55
N ALA A 53 6.90 -1.74 10.77
CA ALA A 53 5.68 -2.54 10.74
C ALA A 53 5.91 -3.89 10.04
N ARG A 54 6.48 -3.82 8.83
CA ARG A 54 6.77 -4.98 7.96
C ARG A 54 7.88 -4.66 6.97
N ARG A 55 8.55 -5.69 6.48
CA ARG A 55 9.44 -5.61 5.33
C ARG A 55 8.65 -5.73 4.02
N ALA A 56 9.01 -4.99 2.98
CA ALA A 56 8.29 -4.99 1.71
C ALA A 56 8.82 -6.03 0.69
N ASN A 57 9.33 -7.18 1.16
CA ASN A 57 10.03 -8.19 0.35
C ASN A 57 9.39 -8.46 -1.02
N TYR A 58 8.07 -8.54 -1.07
CA TYR A 58 7.29 -8.50 -2.29
C TYR A 58 5.98 -7.75 -2.09
N VAL A 59 5.46 -7.22 -3.18
CA VAL A 59 4.25 -6.42 -3.19
C VAL A 59 3.44 -6.66 -4.46
N CYS A 60 2.13 -6.43 -4.39
CA CYS A 60 1.29 -6.36 -5.58
C CYS A 60 1.48 -5.01 -6.27
N VAL A 61 1.48 -5.04 -7.60
CA VAL A 61 1.52 -3.87 -8.48
C VAL A 61 0.32 -3.94 -9.42
N ASP A 62 -0.43 -2.85 -9.50
CA ASP A 62 -1.67 -2.77 -10.27
C ASP A 62 -1.39 -3.04 -11.77
N GLY A 63 -1.89 -4.17 -12.27
CA GLY A 63 -1.70 -4.60 -13.66
C GLY A 63 -0.47 -5.47 -13.92
N ASP A 64 0.49 -5.53 -12.98
CA ASP A 64 1.74 -6.30 -13.14
C ASP A 64 1.85 -7.51 -12.18
N GLY A 65 0.85 -7.71 -11.32
CA GLY A 65 0.83 -8.83 -10.38
C GLY A 65 1.82 -8.67 -9.22
N MET A 66 2.41 -9.77 -8.76
CA MET A 66 3.35 -9.77 -7.63
C MET A 66 4.78 -9.50 -8.09
N ARG A 67 5.45 -8.54 -7.46
CA ARG A 67 6.83 -8.15 -7.76
C ARG A 67 7.69 -8.15 -6.50
N GLY A 68 8.98 -8.47 -6.67
CA GLY A 68 9.97 -8.47 -5.60
C GLY A 68 10.52 -7.07 -5.36
N LEU A 69 10.64 -6.67 -4.11
CA LEU A 69 11.15 -5.36 -3.72
C LEU A 69 12.13 -5.53 -2.56
N GLU A 70 13.40 -5.28 -2.84
CA GLU A 70 14.47 -5.41 -1.85
C GLU A 70 14.74 -4.07 -1.14
N HIS A 71 15.42 -4.15 0.00
CA HIS A 71 15.89 -3.00 0.77
C HIS A 71 14.82 -1.97 1.13
N THR A 72 13.58 -2.44 1.35
CA THR A 72 12.43 -1.57 1.58
C THR A 72 11.58 -2.11 2.73
N VAL A 73 11.12 -1.20 3.59
CA VAL A 73 10.24 -1.49 4.73
C VAL A 73 9.03 -0.56 4.73
N PHE A 74 8.00 -0.95 5.48
CA PHE A 74 6.88 -0.10 5.87
C PHE A 74 7.01 0.24 7.35
N LEU A 75 6.75 1.50 7.70
CA LEU A 75 6.73 1.99 9.06
C LEU A 75 5.28 2.08 9.56
N GLU A 76 5.06 1.90 10.86
CA GLU A 76 3.72 1.90 11.46
C GLU A 76 2.97 3.22 11.20
N ASN A 77 1.71 3.10 10.76
CA ASN A 77 0.77 4.21 10.53
C ASN A 77 1.25 5.34 9.60
N MET A 78 2.18 5.06 8.67
CA MET A 78 2.73 6.05 7.75
C MET A 78 2.06 6.01 6.37
N TYR A 79 1.22 7.01 6.12
CA TYR A 79 0.50 7.19 4.86
C TYR A 79 0.88 8.52 4.18
N CYS A 80 0.94 8.49 2.85
CA CYS A 80 1.07 9.69 2.02
C CYS A 80 -0.21 10.52 2.11
N ASP A 81 -0.09 11.83 2.29
CA ASP A 81 -1.23 12.76 2.33
C ASP A 81 -1.56 13.39 0.98
N GLY A 82 -0.73 13.15 -0.04
CA GLY A 82 -0.91 13.66 -1.40
C GLY A 82 -0.83 15.18 -1.54
N SER A 83 -0.37 15.89 -0.52
CA SER A 83 -0.29 17.36 -0.50
C SER A 83 0.60 17.94 -1.59
N ALA A 84 1.60 17.20 -2.08
CA ALA A 84 2.45 17.59 -3.20
C ALA A 84 2.03 16.95 -4.54
N HIS A 85 0.89 16.25 -4.57
CA HIS A 85 0.32 15.59 -5.75
C HIS A 85 -1.12 16.03 -5.99
N ASP A 86 -1.34 17.35 -5.95
CA ASP A 86 -2.63 18.00 -6.20
C ASP A 86 -3.78 17.47 -5.34
N GLY A 87 -3.47 17.12 -4.10
CA GLY A 87 -4.42 16.59 -3.12
C GLY A 87 -4.91 15.18 -3.46
N CYS A 88 -4.04 14.30 -3.96
CA CYS A 88 -4.36 12.90 -4.16
C CYS A 88 -4.80 12.23 -2.84
N GLN A 89 -6.01 11.66 -2.80
CA GLN A 89 -6.60 11.12 -1.56
C GLN A 89 -6.37 9.61 -1.36
N LYS A 90 -5.43 9.01 -2.10
CA LYS A 90 -5.23 7.54 -2.10
C LYS A 90 -4.74 6.98 -0.76
N SER A 91 -4.12 7.81 0.09
CA SER A 91 -3.55 7.43 1.38
C SER A 91 -2.67 6.18 1.32
N CYS A 92 -1.77 6.12 0.33
CA CYS A 92 -0.85 4.99 0.18
C CYS A 92 0.10 4.87 1.36
N THR A 93 0.34 3.65 1.85
CA THR A 93 1.50 3.38 2.70
C THR A 93 2.79 3.77 2.00
N ILE A 94 3.69 4.40 2.75
CA ILE A 94 4.96 4.89 2.21
C ILE A 94 6.01 3.76 2.20
N PHE A 95 6.68 3.60 1.07
CA PHE A 95 7.82 2.69 0.92
C PHE A 95 9.08 3.38 1.44
N TRP A 96 9.71 2.83 2.47
CA TRP A 96 10.94 3.39 3.04
C TRP A 96 12.13 2.53 2.64
N LYS A 97 13.05 3.09 1.84
CA LYS A 97 14.32 2.42 1.59
C LYS A 97 15.13 2.34 2.89
N GLU A 98 15.76 1.20 3.13
CA GLU A 98 16.62 1.02 4.32
C GLU A 98 17.75 2.06 4.36
N ALA A 99 18.23 2.52 3.20
CA ALA A 99 19.24 3.58 3.09
C ALA A 99 18.76 4.97 3.57
N TRP A 100 17.46 5.19 3.76
CA TRP A 100 16.89 6.43 4.29
C TRP A 100 16.64 6.37 5.81
N LEU A 101 17.03 5.27 6.44
CA LEU A 101 16.75 4.96 7.84
C LEU A 101 18.06 4.65 8.56
N LYS A 102 18.10 4.94 9.85
CA LYS A 102 19.13 4.43 10.76
C LYS A 102 18.49 3.69 11.92
N SER A 103 19.11 2.61 12.38
CA SER A 103 18.70 1.95 13.62
C SER A 103 18.83 2.94 14.78
N SER A 104 17.82 3.02 15.64
CA SER A 104 17.79 3.99 16.72
C SER A 104 18.28 3.37 18.03
N ASN A 105 19.48 3.79 18.47
CA ASN A 105 19.95 3.67 19.86
C ASN A 105 20.18 5.06 20.49
N SER A 106 19.76 6.13 19.80
CA SER A 106 20.17 7.51 20.09
C SER A 106 19.01 8.36 20.59
N THR A 107 19.13 8.85 21.83
CA THR A 107 18.12 9.56 22.61
C THR A 107 18.05 11.08 22.35
N SER A 108 18.85 11.63 21.44
CA SER A 108 18.85 13.07 21.17
C SER A 108 17.87 13.41 20.05
N ALA A 109 16.80 14.13 20.37
CA ALA A 109 15.89 14.73 19.40
C ALA A 109 16.60 15.91 18.71
N PRO A 110 16.95 15.83 17.41
CA PRO A 110 17.63 16.92 16.73
C PRO A 110 16.64 18.04 16.37
N ASN A 111 17.16 19.23 16.09
CA ASN A 111 16.34 20.38 15.71
C ASN A 111 15.66 20.15 14.34
N LYS A 112 14.32 20.13 14.30
CA LYS A 112 13.51 19.83 13.10
C LYS A 112 13.86 20.70 11.89
N LYS A 113 14.22 21.98 12.09
CA LYS A 113 14.55 22.90 11.00
C LYS A 113 15.81 22.48 10.25
N GLU A 114 16.83 21.98 10.96
CA GLU A 114 18.06 21.49 10.33
C GLU A 114 17.82 20.18 9.58
N MET A 115 16.91 19.34 10.09
CA MET A 115 16.62 18.03 9.49
C MET A 115 15.88 18.13 8.16
N MET A 116 15.21 19.25 7.86
CA MET A 116 14.54 19.50 6.58
C MET A 116 15.37 20.35 5.61
N SER A 117 16.57 20.77 5.99
CA SER A 117 17.42 21.63 5.15
C SER A 117 17.99 20.87 3.95
N GLY A 118 17.75 21.37 2.74
CA GLY A 118 18.23 20.81 1.47
C GLY A 118 17.57 21.48 0.26
N SER A 119 18.31 21.70 -0.82
CA SER A 119 17.88 22.56 -1.95
C SER A 119 17.47 21.81 -3.23
N GLN A 120 17.29 20.48 -3.19
CA GLN A 120 16.89 19.72 -4.38
C GLN A 120 15.36 19.69 -4.54
N LYS A 121 14.88 20.17 -5.70
CA LYS A 121 13.46 20.07 -6.09
C LYS A 121 13.13 18.62 -6.46
N LEU A 122 12.31 17.97 -5.64
CA LEU A 122 11.82 16.62 -5.89
C LEU A 122 10.73 16.65 -6.96
N LYS A 123 10.81 15.77 -7.96
CA LYS A 123 9.84 15.73 -9.07
C LYS A 123 8.57 14.99 -8.65
N THR A 124 7.43 15.67 -8.75
CA THR A 124 6.10 15.08 -8.49
C THR A 124 5.30 14.81 -9.77
N ARG A 125 5.79 15.34 -10.91
CA ARG A 125 5.14 15.22 -12.21
C ARG A 125 6.18 15.26 -13.33
N ASN A 126 5.94 14.52 -14.39
CA ASN A 126 6.65 14.62 -15.66
C ASN A 126 5.98 15.70 -16.52
N GLU A 127 6.73 16.75 -16.86
CA GLU A 127 6.19 17.93 -17.57
C GLU A 127 5.71 17.59 -18.99
N GLN A 128 6.43 16.75 -19.72
CA GLN A 128 6.11 16.41 -21.13
C GLN A 128 4.85 15.54 -21.25
N SER A 129 4.73 14.52 -20.40
CA SER A 129 3.62 13.55 -20.45
C SER A 129 2.46 13.90 -19.52
N ASN A 130 2.63 14.94 -18.69
CA ASN A 130 1.69 15.36 -17.67
C ASN A 130 1.29 14.23 -16.68
N ARG A 131 2.18 13.24 -16.47
CA ARG A 131 1.97 12.10 -15.56
C ARG A 131 2.61 12.35 -14.20
N TYR A 132 1.92 12.00 -13.13
CA TYR A 132 2.43 12.08 -11.77
C TYR A 132 3.53 11.04 -11.50
N ILE A 133 4.54 11.47 -10.76
CA ILE A 133 5.67 10.67 -10.30
C ILE A 133 5.55 10.53 -8.79
N CYS A 134 5.11 9.37 -8.33
CA CYS A 134 5.06 9.00 -6.92
C CYS A 134 5.52 7.56 -6.71
N GLN A 135 5.67 7.12 -5.47
CA GLN A 135 6.14 5.75 -5.19
C GLN A 135 5.24 4.67 -5.79
N SER A 136 3.92 4.89 -5.81
CA SER A 136 2.95 3.98 -6.43
C SER A 136 3.19 3.90 -7.94
N THR A 137 3.26 5.04 -8.66
CA THR A 137 3.43 5.03 -10.13
C THR A 137 4.80 4.53 -10.60
N ARG A 138 5.81 4.57 -9.72
CA ARG A 138 7.15 4.04 -9.98
C ARG A 138 7.37 2.62 -9.47
N LEU A 139 6.38 1.99 -8.84
CA LEU A 139 6.55 0.72 -8.15
C LEU A 139 6.96 -0.41 -9.09
N ALA A 140 6.39 -0.49 -10.29
CA ALA A 140 6.77 -1.47 -11.31
C ALA A 140 8.26 -1.36 -11.70
N ALA A 141 8.74 -0.13 -11.92
CA ALA A 141 10.13 0.17 -12.27
C ALA A 141 11.11 0.01 -11.09
N SER A 142 10.60 0.13 -9.87
CA SER A 142 11.39 0.00 -8.63
C SER A 142 11.49 -1.45 -8.13
N SER A 143 10.90 -2.40 -8.85
CA SER A 143 10.75 -3.80 -8.42
C SER A 143 11.10 -4.78 -9.54
N CYS A 144 11.43 -6.02 -9.17
CA CYS A 144 11.78 -7.08 -10.11
C CYS A 144 10.65 -8.10 -10.29
N LEU A 145 10.63 -8.76 -11.44
CA LEU A 145 9.74 -9.90 -11.69
C LEU A 145 10.14 -11.08 -10.77
N LEU A 146 9.14 -11.76 -10.24
CA LEU A 146 9.34 -12.90 -9.35
C LEU A 146 9.54 -14.19 -10.15
N THR A 147 10.80 -14.55 -10.41
CA THR A 147 11.16 -15.90 -10.89
C THR A 147 10.85 -16.95 -9.81
N PRO A 148 10.69 -18.25 -10.16
CA PRO A 148 10.43 -19.30 -9.17
C PRO A 148 11.44 -19.34 -8.01
N LEU A 149 12.74 -19.16 -8.32
CA LEU A 149 13.79 -19.10 -7.30
C LEU A 149 13.64 -17.88 -6.38
N LEU A 150 13.30 -16.71 -6.94
CA LEU A 150 13.05 -15.51 -6.15
C LEU A 150 11.83 -15.67 -5.27
N LYS A 151 10.75 -16.33 -5.73
CA LYS A 151 9.57 -16.62 -4.91
C LYS A 151 9.95 -17.42 -3.66
N ALA A 152 10.74 -18.49 -3.81
CA ALA A 152 11.21 -19.27 -2.67
C ALA A 152 12.09 -18.44 -1.72
N LYS A 153 13.06 -17.68 -2.26
CA LYS A 153 13.90 -16.76 -1.50
C LYS A 153 13.08 -15.76 -0.69
N PHE A 154 12.04 -15.18 -1.30
CA PHE A 154 11.21 -14.18 -0.65
C PHE A 154 10.25 -14.78 0.39
N LEU A 155 9.71 -15.97 0.16
CA LEU A 155 8.94 -16.70 1.18
C LEU A 155 9.80 -16.94 2.44
N LEU A 156 11.05 -17.36 2.29
CA LEU A 156 11.97 -17.49 3.43
C LEU A 156 12.23 -16.15 4.11
N LYS A 157 12.41 -15.08 3.32
CA LYS A 157 12.60 -13.72 3.88
C LYS A 157 11.38 -13.23 4.67
N GLU A 158 10.16 -13.59 4.30
CA GLU A 158 8.96 -13.24 5.08
C GLU A 158 9.03 -13.79 6.49
N PHE A 159 9.48 -15.05 6.64
CA PHE A 159 9.69 -15.66 7.94
C PHE A 159 10.80 -14.94 8.73
N PHE A 160 11.99 -14.80 8.15
CA PHE A 160 13.13 -14.19 8.85
C PHE A 160 12.95 -12.71 9.17
N SER A 161 12.10 -11.99 8.44
CA SER A 161 11.78 -10.58 8.71
C SER A 161 10.67 -10.39 9.75
N GLY A 162 10.06 -11.47 10.25
CA GLY A 162 8.95 -11.41 11.20
C GLY A 162 7.63 -10.93 10.59
N ASN A 163 7.55 -10.86 9.25
CA ASN A 163 6.32 -10.46 8.55
C ASN A 163 5.18 -11.45 8.78
N GLN A 164 5.52 -12.74 8.83
CA GLN A 164 4.56 -13.82 9.04
C GLN A 164 4.95 -14.63 10.27
N ARG A 165 3.94 -14.98 11.07
CA ARG A 165 4.06 -16.01 12.10
C ARG A 165 4.21 -17.38 11.45
N ILE A 166 4.82 -18.33 12.15
CA ILE A 166 5.17 -19.64 11.60
C ILE A 166 3.94 -20.44 11.13
N ASP A 167 2.83 -20.34 11.86
CA ASP A 167 1.54 -20.95 11.53
C ASP A 167 0.98 -20.44 10.20
N LYS A 168 0.99 -19.12 10.00
CA LYS A 168 0.55 -18.49 8.74
C LYS A 168 1.48 -18.81 7.58
N PHE A 169 2.79 -18.89 7.84
CA PHE A 169 3.76 -19.30 6.83
C PHE A 169 3.49 -20.73 6.34
N ILE A 170 3.25 -21.68 7.26
CA ILE A 170 2.93 -23.08 6.91
C ILE A 170 1.65 -23.14 6.07
N ILE A 171 0.59 -22.45 6.49
CA ILE A 171 -0.69 -22.41 5.75
C ILE A 171 -0.48 -21.86 4.33
N ASN A 172 0.20 -20.72 4.19
CA ASN A 172 0.47 -20.10 2.89
C ASN A 172 1.34 -21.00 2.00
N PHE A 173 2.32 -21.69 2.59
CA PHE A 173 3.18 -22.63 1.89
C PHE A 173 2.40 -23.85 1.39
N CYS A 174 1.51 -24.41 2.20
CA CYS A 174 0.61 -25.49 1.79
C CYS A 174 -0.32 -25.06 0.65
N TYR A 175 -0.90 -23.85 0.71
CA TYR A 175 -1.69 -23.31 -0.41
C TYR A 175 -0.86 -23.14 -1.68
N PHE A 176 0.38 -22.66 -1.56
CA PHE A 176 1.29 -22.53 -2.70
C PHE A 176 1.61 -23.88 -3.34
N LEU A 177 1.95 -24.89 -2.54
CA LEU A 177 2.21 -26.26 -3.03
C LEU A 177 0.97 -26.85 -3.69
N HIS A 178 -0.19 -26.74 -3.04
CA HIS A 178 -1.44 -27.24 -3.58
C HIS A 178 -1.79 -26.57 -4.91
N TYR A 179 -1.67 -25.24 -5.03
CA TYR A 179 -1.87 -24.52 -6.29
C TYR A 179 -0.91 -25.00 -7.39
N LYS A 180 0.37 -25.19 -7.06
CA LYS A 180 1.39 -25.66 -8.02
C LYS A 180 1.11 -27.08 -8.52
N LEU A 181 0.59 -27.95 -7.65
CA LEU A 181 0.31 -29.36 -7.96
C LEU A 181 -1.03 -29.55 -8.66
N SER A 182 -2.09 -28.85 -8.24
CA SER A 182 -3.44 -29.06 -8.78
C SER A 182 -3.71 -28.25 -10.05
N LYS A 183 -2.89 -27.22 -10.35
CA LYS A 183 -3.14 -26.19 -11.38
C LYS A 183 -4.53 -25.53 -11.30
N LYS A 184 -5.30 -25.81 -10.25
CA LYS A 184 -6.58 -25.20 -9.94
C LYS A 184 -6.36 -24.25 -8.78
N SER A 185 -6.77 -22.99 -8.94
CA SER A 185 -6.86 -22.08 -7.81
C SER A 185 -8.00 -22.53 -6.91
N THR A 186 -7.71 -23.42 -5.97
CA THR A 186 -8.67 -23.88 -4.95
C THR A 186 -8.78 -22.92 -3.77
N ASN A 187 -8.09 -21.78 -3.80
CA ASN A 187 -8.22 -20.77 -2.77
C ASN A 187 -9.57 -20.03 -2.93
N SER A 188 -10.64 -20.68 -2.45
CA SER A 188 -12.00 -20.16 -2.39
C SER A 188 -12.08 -18.79 -1.71
N VAL A 189 -11.13 -18.49 -0.83
CA VAL A 189 -10.93 -17.21 -0.12
C VAL A 189 -10.70 -16.03 -1.08
N CYS A 190 -10.26 -16.29 -2.31
CA CYS A 190 -9.93 -15.26 -3.30
C CYS A 190 -10.87 -15.20 -4.50
N ARG A 191 -12.04 -15.83 -4.39
CA ARG A 191 -13.05 -15.81 -5.44
C ARG A 191 -13.74 -14.44 -5.43
N ILE A 192 -13.70 -13.76 -6.57
CA ILE A 192 -14.42 -12.51 -6.78
C ILE A 192 -15.92 -12.79 -6.64
N VAL A 193 -16.61 -11.94 -5.88
CA VAL A 193 -18.08 -11.92 -5.85
C VAL A 193 -18.55 -11.38 -7.16
N ARG A 194 -19.32 -12.19 -7.87
CA ARG A 194 -19.95 -11.80 -9.12
C ARG A 194 -21.42 -11.57 -8.83
N GLY A 195 -21.92 -10.42 -9.23
CA GLY A 195 -23.33 -10.14 -9.19
C GLY A 195 -24.01 -10.52 -10.49
N HIS A 196 -25.29 -10.21 -10.55
CA HIS A 196 -26.16 -10.52 -11.69
C HIS A 196 -26.66 -9.26 -12.41
N ALA A 197 -26.26 -8.06 -11.96
CA ALA A 197 -26.74 -6.80 -12.51
C ALA A 197 -26.06 -6.50 -13.86
N GLU A 198 -26.85 -6.18 -14.89
CA GLU A 198 -26.36 -5.66 -16.17
C GLU A 198 -25.78 -4.24 -16.04
N SER A 199 -26.29 -3.47 -15.08
CA SER A 199 -25.78 -2.15 -14.70
C SER A 199 -25.89 -1.98 -13.19
N ALA A 200 -24.75 -1.78 -12.54
CA ALA A 200 -24.67 -1.62 -11.10
C ALA A 200 -25.31 -0.27 -10.67
N PRO A 201 -26.25 -0.24 -9.70
CA PRO A 201 -26.88 1.00 -9.24
C PRO A 201 -25.91 1.93 -8.51
N ARG A 202 -26.25 3.23 -8.46
CA ARG A 202 -25.58 4.22 -7.59
C ARG A 202 -26.49 4.67 -6.47
N VAL A 203 -25.90 4.80 -5.30
CA VAL A 203 -26.49 5.50 -4.15
C VAL A 203 -25.42 6.42 -3.58
N SER A 204 -25.81 7.66 -3.33
CA SER A 204 -25.01 8.63 -2.60
C SER A 204 -25.66 8.85 -1.24
N LEU A 205 -24.91 8.57 -0.18
CA LEU A 205 -25.29 8.81 1.21
C LEU A 205 -24.72 10.15 1.71
N ASN A 206 -23.94 10.85 0.88
CA ASN A 206 -23.21 12.06 1.21
C ASN A 206 -22.38 11.90 2.50
N LEU A 207 -21.57 10.84 2.56
CA LEU A 207 -20.76 10.55 3.73
C LEU A 207 -19.60 11.55 3.90
N HIS A 208 -19.35 11.91 5.15
CA HIS A 208 -18.27 12.79 5.58
C HIS A 208 -17.34 12.08 6.59
N SER A 209 -16.16 12.66 6.82
CA SER A 209 -15.22 12.13 7.82
C SER A 209 -15.90 12.04 9.19
N SER A 210 -15.59 10.98 9.93
CA SER A 210 -16.17 10.61 11.23
C SER A 210 -17.63 10.11 11.23
N ASP A 211 -18.33 10.11 10.09
CA ASP A 211 -19.64 9.46 9.99
C ASP A 211 -19.53 7.97 10.38
N LEU A 212 -20.51 7.47 11.13
CA LEU A 212 -20.62 6.05 11.47
C LEU A 212 -21.40 5.31 10.38
N VAL A 213 -20.83 4.19 9.93
CA VAL A 213 -21.42 3.35 8.90
C VAL A 213 -21.31 1.89 9.26
N GLU A 214 -22.28 1.11 8.79
CA GLU A 214 -22.22 -0.35 8.76
C GLU A 214 -21.96 -0.82 7.33
N VAL A 215 -21.03 -1.75 7.15
CA VAL A 215 -20.86 -2.41 5.85
C VAL A 215 -22.03 -3.37 5.65
N LYS A 216 -22.70 -3.27 4.50
CA LYS A 216 -23.84 -4.13 4.17
C LYS A 216 -23.48 -5.62 4.17
N SER A 217 -24.51 -6.47 4.20
CA SER A 217 -24.34 -7.92 4.08
C SER A 217 -23.71 -8.27 2.72
N LEU A 218 -23.12 -9.46 2.63
CA LEU A 218 -22.54 -9.93 1.38
C LEU A 218 -23.60 -10.06 0.27
N GLU A 219 -24.80 -10.51 0.62
CA GLU A 219 -25.94 -10.63 -0.28
C GLU A 219 -26.36 -9.25 -0.83
N ASP A 220 -26.62 -8.29 0.06
CA ASP A 220 -26.98 -6.90 -0.30
C ASP A 220 -25.93 -6.27 -1.24
N ILE A 221 -24.64 -6.58 -1.04
CA ILE A 221 -23.55 -6.03 -1.88
C ILE A 221 -23.49 -6.76 -3.22
N THR A 222 -23.71 -8.08 -3.25
CA THR A 222 -23.68 -8.89 -4.47
C THR A 222 -24.70 -8.40 -5.49
N ASP A 223 -25.86 -7.94 -5.03
CA ASP A 223 -26.90 -7.36 -5.88
C ASP A 223 -26.53 -5.99 -6.48
N THR A 224 -25.47 -5.36 -5.97
CA THR A 224 -25.01 -4.03 -6.41
C THR A 224 -23.79 -4.07 -7.34
N VAL A 225 -23.28 -5.26 -7.68
CA VAL A 225 -22.11 -5.42 -8.56
C VAL A 225 -22.46 -6.14 -9.86
N ASP A 226 -21.68 -5.87 -10.90
CA ASP A 226 -21.82 -6.53 -12.20
C ASP A 226 -21.24 -7.96 -12.20
N THR A 227 -21.27 -8.60 -13.37
CA THR A 227 -20.75 -9.97 -13.58
C THR A 227 -19.24 -10.09 -13.37
N ASP A 228 -18.50 -8.97 -13.40
CA ASP A 228 -17.09 -8.86 -13.07
C ASP A 228 -16.85 -8.57 -11.57
N GLY A 229 -17.90 -8.38 -10.79
CA GLY A 229 -17.83 -8.02 -9.38
C GLY A 229 -17.52 -6.54 -9.13
N LYS A 230 -17.83 -5.66 -10.09
CA LYS A 230 -17.57 -4.22 -10.00
C LYS A 230 -18.86 -3.44 -9.79
N ASN A 231 -18.75 -2.34 -9.04
CA ASN A 231 -19.72 -1.25 -9.07
C ASN A 231 -19.04 -0.02 -9.70
N HIS A 232 -19.47 0.33 -10.91
CA HIS A 232 -18.89 1.42 -11.72
C HIS A 232 -17.35 1.37 -11.78
N GLY A 233 -16.82 0.20 -12.15
CA GLY A 233 -15.38 -0.02 -12.32
C GLY A 233 -14.60 -0.27 -11.03
N LEU A 234 -15.19 -0.12 -9.84
CA LEU A 234 -14.55 -0.49 -8.58
C LEU A 234 -14.96 -1.90 -8.16
N VAL A 235 -13.97 -2.80 -8.06
CA VAL A 235 -14.18 -4.20 -7.70
C VAL A 235 -14.46 -4.32 -6.21
N PHE A 236 -15.51 -5.05 -5.84
CA PHE A 236 -15.70 -5.56 -4.48
C PHE A 236 -14.84 -6.82 -4.30
N THR A 237 -13.67 -6.64 -3.69
CA THR A 237 -12.69 -7.73 -3.58
C THR A 237 -13.08 -8.75 -2.52
N SER A 238 -12.63 -9.99 -2.67
CA SER A 238 -12.94 -11.07 -1.72
C SER A 238 -12.49 -10.81 -0.28
N GLU A 239 -11.42 -10.04 -0.09
CA GLU A 239 -10.96 -9.64 1.24
C GLU A 239 -11.95 -8.71 1.94
N MET A 240 -12.74 -7.93 1.19
CA MET A 240 -13.72 -7.01 1.75
C MET A 240 -14.87 -7.73 2.48
N HIS A 241 -15.10 -9.02 2.19
CA HIS A 241 -16.15 -9.81 2.83
C HIS A 241 -15.98 -9.89 4.34
N HIS A 242 -14.73 -9.90 4.81
CA HIS A 242 -14.42 -10.00 6.23
C HIS A 242 -14.97 -8.83 7.04
N PHE A 243 -15.34 -7.72 6.38
CA PHE A 243 -15.86 -6.52 7.03
C PHE A 243 -17.38 -6.38 6.92
N CYS A 244 -18.09 -7.25 6.17
CA CYS A 244 -19.55 -7.22 6.08
C CYS A 244 -20.21 -7.34 7.46
N GLY A 245 -21.26 -6.55 7.69
CA GLY A 245 -22.00 -6.50 8.96
C GLY A 245 -21.28 -5.80 10.11
N GLN A 246 -20.06 -5.28 9.90
CA GLN A 246 -19.31 -4.56 10.93
C GLN A 246 -19.42 -3.05 10.74
N ARG A 247 -19.19 -2.32 11.84
CA ARG A 247 -19.32 -0.87 11.91
C ARG A 247 -17.96 -0.18 11.95
N TYR A 248 -17.86 0.91 11.21
CA TYR A 248 -16.63 1.70 11.08
C TYR A 248 -16.95 3.19 11.07
N LYS A 249 -15.94 3.99 11.37
CA LYS A 249 -15.94 5.41 11.06
C LYS A 249 -15.40 5.64 9.66
N VAL A 250 -16.00 6.59 8.95
CA VAL A 250 -15.47 7.09 7.69
C VAL A 250 -14.20 7.88 7.98
N LEU A 251 -13.08 7.45 7.41
CA LEU A 251 -11.82 8.19 7.49
C LEU A 251 -11.93 9.49 6.69
N GLY A 252 -12.44 9.39 5.46
CA GLY A 252 -12.64 10.53 4.58
C GLY A 252 -13.14 10.12 3.20
N ARG A 253 -13.50 11.12 2.40
CA ARG A 253 -13.91 10.92 1.01
C ARG A 253 -12.72 10.63 0.11
N LEU A 254 -12.95 9.79 -0.89
CA LEU A 254 -12.03 9.50 -1.98
C LEU A 254 -12.68 9.96 -3.28
N ASP A 255 -12.52 11.24 -3.60
CA ASP A 255 -13.08 11.86 -4.81
C ASP A 255 -12.04 11.90 -5.95
N LYS A 256 -10.75 11.89 -5.63
CA LYS A 256 -9.66 11.86 -6.61
C LYS A 256 -8.43 11.10 -6.13
N MET A 257 -7.79 10.39 -7.04
CA MET A 257 -6.50 9.74 -6.79
C MET A 257 -5.63 9.62 -8.04
N VAL A 258 -4.34 9.48 -7.84
CA VAL A 258 -3.41 9.10 -8.92
C VAL A 258 -3.52 7.59 -9.16
N SER A 259 -3.84 7.21 -10.39
CA SER A 259 -3.83 5.83 -10.85
C SER A 259 -2.40 5.28 -10.91
N GLU A 260 -2.14 4.16 -10.22
CA GLU A 260 -0.82 3.52 -10.18
C GLU A 260 -0.31 3.15 -11.58
N LYS A 261 -1.17 2.54 -12.39
CA LYS A 261 -0.83 2.07 -13.75
C LYS A 261 -0.60 3.20 -14.74
N SER A 262 -1.42 4.24 -14.72
CA SER A 262 -1.39 5.28 -15.77
C SER A 262 -0.61 6.53 -15.39
N GLY A 263 -0.40 6.76 -14.09
CA GLY A 263 0.16 8.00 -13.56
C GLY A 263 -0.73 9.22 -13.77
N LYS A 264 -2.02 9.05 -14.08
CA LYS A 264 -2.98 10.14 -14.25
C LYS A 264 -3.88 10.27 -13.02
N MET A 265 -4.36 11.49 -12.75
CA MET A 265 -5.42 11.70 -11.77
C MET A 265 -6.72 11.11 -12.32
N VAL A 266 -7.42 10.35 -11.50
CA VAL A 266 -8.74 9.80 -11.78
C VAL A 266 -9.72 10.31 -10.73
N THR A 267 -10.95 10.57 -11.16
CA THR A 267 -12.05 10.99 -10.28
C THR A 267 -12.91 9.79 -9.92
N LEU A 268 -13.33 9.73 -8.66
CA LEU A 268 -14.26 8.74 -8.15
C LEU A 268 -15.50 9.46 -7.63
N LYS A 269 -16.65 8.80 -7.70
CA LYS A 269 -17.91 9.29 -7.15
C LYS A 269 -18.35 8.36 -6.05
N ASP A 270 -19.03 8.91 -5.04
CA ASP A 270 -19.69 8.16 -3.98
C ASP A 270 -18.76 7.12 -3.36
N THR A 271 -17.53 7.51 -3.02
CA THR A 271 -16.48 6.62 -2.53
C THR A 271 -15.81 7.19 -1.30
N VAL A 272 -15.61 6.33 -0.31
CA VAL A 272 -14.97 6.68 0.95
C VAL A 272 -13.89 5.67 1.34
N LEU A 273 -13.01 6.12 2.23
CA LEU A 273 -12.11 5.27 3.00
C LEU A 273 -12.69 5.07 4.41
N LEU A 274 -12.52 3.90 5.00
CA LEU A 274 -12.92 3.61 6.37
C LEU A 274 -11.69 3.49 7.28
N GLU A 275 -11.81 3.93 8.53
CA GLU A 275 -10.72 3.90 9.51
C GLU A 275 -10.25 2.47 9.79
N ASN A 276 -8.93 2.23 9.67
CA ASN A 276 -8.29 0.94 9.92
C ASN A 276 -8.77 -0.23 9.05
N VAL A 277 -9.47 0.03 7.94
CA VAL A 277 -9.97 -1.00 7.02
C VAL A 277 -9.05 -1.15 5.82
N HIS A 278 -8.15 -2.13 5.89
CA HIS A 278 -7.09 -2.36 4.91
C HIS A 278 -7.12 -3.75 4.30
N CYS A 279 -6.53 -3.87 3.12
CA CYS A 279 -6.16 -5.14 2.52
C CYS A 279 -5.06 -5.82 3.35
N TYR A 280 -5.32 -7.05 3.79
CA TYR A 280 -4.36 -7.88 4.53
C TYR A 280 -3.41 -8.64 3.60
N GLY A 281 -3.69 -8.65 2.30
CA GLY A 281 -2.85 -9.27 1.29
C GLY A 281 -2.96 -10.80 1.25
N ASN A 282 -3.93 -11.39 1.94
CA ASN A 282 -4.26 -12.82 1.92
C ASN A 282 -4.43 -13.33 0.49
N CYS A 283 -5.04 -12.54 -0.39
CA CYS A 283 -5.21 -12.88 -1.80
C CYS A 283 -4.04 -12.52 -2.72
N LYS A 284 -2.96 -12.02 -2.12
CA LYS A 284 -1.72 -11.58 -2.79
C LYS A 284 -0.51 -12.13 -2.05
N PHE A 285 -0.60 -13.39 -1.61
CA PHE A 285 0.46 -14.12 -0.91
C PHE A 285 0.98 -13.43 0.36
N GLY A 286 0.15 -12.71 1.10
CA GLY A 286 0.57 -11.95 2.28
C GLY A 286 1.26 -10.61 1.97
N CYS A 287 0.94 -9.99 0.82
CA CYS A 287 1.44 -8.67 0.43
C CYS A 287 1.41 -7.67 1.61
N ALA A 288 2.54 -7.03 1.87
CA ALA A 288 2.71 -6.17 3.05
C ALA A 288 2.19 -4.73 2.88
N ARG A 289 1.63 -4.36 1.72
CA ARG A 289 1.24 -2.95 1.41
C ARG A 289 0.16 -2.38 2.32
N ARG A 290 -0.76 -3.17 2.87
CA ARG A 290 -1.86 -2.66 3.74
C ARG A 290 -2.59 -1.43 3.19
N LEU A 291 -2.90 -1.43 1.89
CA LEU A 291 -3.66 -0.34 1.27
C LEU A 291 -5.08 -0.31 1.85
N PHE A 292 -5.66 0.88 1.96
CA PHE A 292 -7.08 1.03 2.28
C PHE A 292 -7.96 0.35 1.23
N HIS A 293 -9.04 -0.27 1.68
CA HIS A 293 -10.14 -0.62 0.79
C HIS A 293 -10.91 0.64 0.41
N TYR A 294 -11.39 0.68 -0.83
CA TYR A 294 -12.26 1.75 -1.32
C TYR A 294 -13.69 1.26 -1.24
N TRP A 295 -14.56 2.05 -0.62
CA TRP A 295 -15.94 1.66 -0.36
C TRP A 295 -16.87 2.55 -1.14
N ARG A 296 -17.70 1.96 -2.02
CA ARG A 296 -18.83 2.70 -2.58
C ARG A 296 -19.84 2.96 -1.48
N GLU A 297 -20.43 4.15 -1.46
CA GLU A 297 -21.45 4.50 -0.48
C GLU A 297 -22.67 3.56 -0.54
N ILE A 298 -22.99 3.01 -1.71
CA ILE A 298 -24.04 1.99 -1.86
C ILE A 298 -23.78 0.69 -1.08
N TRP A 299 -22.52 0.37 -0.75
CA TRP A 299 -22.14 -0.81 0.04
C TRP A 299 -22.23 -0.56 1.55
N LEU A 300 -22.61 0.65 1.95
CA LEU A 300 -22.65 1.09 3.33
C LEU A 300 -24.08 1.46 3.74
N LYS A 301 -24.35 1.41 5.04
CA LYS A 301 -25.56 1.93 5.68
C LYS A 301 -25.09 3.00 6.68
N LYS A 302 -25.58 4.23 6.55
CA LYS A 302 -25.31 5.29 7.55
C LYS A 302 -26.09 4.98 8.82
N ILE A 303 -25.44 5.14 9.98
CA ILE A 303 -26.01 4.90 11.32
C ILE A 303 -26.28 6.24 12.00
#